data_AF-A0A2D7NTG3-F1
#
_entry.id   AF-A0A2D7NTG3-F1
#
_cell.length_a   1.000
_cell.length_b   1.000
_cell.length_c   1.000
_cell.angle_alpha   90.00
_cell.angle_beta   90.00
_cell.angle_gamma   90.00
#
_symmetry.space_group_name_H-M   'P 1'
#
loop_
_entity.id
_entity.type
_entity.pdbx_description
1 polymer ?
#
loop_
_entity_poly.entity_id
_entity_poly.type
_entity_poly.pdbx_seq_one_letter_code
_entity_poly.pdbx_strand_id
1 'polypeptide(L)'
;MRLETLKWNDHTFKQLTKEAKLIYCFLEAHCSTAGFLQADESDIANGIGLERRTGLNPYGNVIVLALEELEDSDFIVRGDHDFILIKGTHQKRAHGKLKVSDKAKDYYRVGVLKSGMHTAVLKEINSTCECFSKEVILEEFEAYFEVLERKVFHEVLR
;
A
#
# COMPACT_ATOMS: atom_id res chain seq x y z
N MET A 1 10.38 -18.93 0.59
CA MET A 1 9.21 -18.60 1.44
C MET A 1 7.98 -18.67 0.56
N ARG A 2 6.91 -19.36 0.95
CA ARG A 2 5.70 -19.48 0.11
C ARG A 2 4.91 -18.19 0.23
N LEU A 3 4.59 -17.57 -0.92
CA LEU A 3 3.56 -16.56 -1.09
C LEU A 3 2.20 -17.15 -0.67
N GLU A 4 1.97 -17.28 0.63
CA GLU A 4 0.63 -17.28 1.16
C GLU A 4 0.13 -15.85 1.04
N THR A 5 -0.40 -15.59 -0.15
CA THR A 5 -1.41 -14.58 -0.45
C THR A 5 -1.78 -13.71 0.75
N LEU A 6 -1.33 -12.45 0.72
CA LEU A 6 -2.04 -11.31 1.31
C LEU A 6 -3.42 -11.18 0.63
N LYS A 7 -4.23 -12.24 0.69
CA LYS A 7 -5.67 -12.13 0.56
C LYS A 7 -6.07 -11.50 1.88
N TRP A 8 -6.27 -10.20 1.84
CA TRP A 8 -7.06 -9.45 2.80
C TRP A 8 -8.25 -10.31 3.16
N ASN A 9 -8.15 -11.00 4.29
CA ASN A 9 -9.22 -11.88 4.69
C ASN A 9 -10.27 -10.91 5.21
N ASP A 10 -11.44 -10.85 4.58
CA ASP A 10 -12.57 -10.01 5.03
C ASP A 10 -12.79 -10.15 6.55
N HIS A 11 -12.40 -11.29 7.11
CA HIS A 11 -12.34 -11.57 8.54
C HIS A 11 -11.44 -10.60 9.35
N THR A 12 -10.18 -10.38 8.95
CA THR A 12 -9.24 -9.52 9.68
C THR A 12 -9.70 -8.06 9.63
N PHE A 13 -10.14 -7.58 8.46
CA PHE A 13 -10.70 -6.23 8.36
C PHE A 13 -11.99 -6.08 9.17
N LYS A 14 -12.84 -7.12 9.24
CA LYS A 14 -14.05 -7.10 10.08
C LYS A 14 -13.74 -6.97 11.57
N GLN A 15 -12.62 -7.53 12.04
CA GLN A 15 -12.20 -7.47 13.44
C GLN A 15 -11.65 -6.12 13.88
N LEU A 16 -11.21 -5.27 12.93
CA LEU A 16 -10.71 -3.94 13.26
C LEU A 16 -11.76 -3.08 13.98
N THR A 17 -11.29 -2.21 14.87
CA THR A 17 -12.14 -1.17 15.47
C THR A 17 -12.75 -0.26 14.43
N LYS A 18 -13.79 0.48 14.81
CA LYS A 18 -14.45 1.44 13.91
C LYS A 18 -13.48 2.55 13.50
N GLU A 19 -12.66 2.99 14.44
CA GLU A 19 -11.66 4.04 14.30
C GLU A 19 -10.56 3.59 13.33
N ALA A 20 -9.99 2.40 13.51
CA ALA A 20 -9.01 1.81 12.58
C ALA A 20 -9.58 1.67 11.16
N LYS A 21 -10.84 1.24 11.02
CA LYS A 21 -11.51 1.19 9.70
C LYS A 21 -11.64 2.57 9.06
N LEU A 22 -12.02 3.60 9.82
CA LEU A 22 -12.16 4.96 9.30
C LEU A 22 -10.83 5.55 8.86
N ILE A 23 -9.78 5.36 9.68
CA ILE A 23 -8.42 5.79 9.33
C ILE A 23 -7.94 5.03 8.10
N TYR A 24 -8.10 3.72 8.04
CA TYR A 24 -7.70 2.94 6.87
C TYR A 24 -8.38 3.44 5.58
N CYS A 25 -9.68 3.71 5.62
CA CYS A 25 -10.40 4.29 4.48
C CYS A 25 -9.84 5.65 4.06
N PHE A 26 -9.45 6.51 5.01
CA PHE A 26 -8.79 7.77 4.72
C PHE A 26 -7.42 7.54 4.06
N LEU A 27 -6.56 6.71 4.66
CA LEU A 27 -5.23 6.41 4.12
C LEU A 27 -5.32 5.82 2.70
N GLU A 28 -6.22 4.86 2.47
CA GLU A 28 -6.43 4.23 1.15
C GLU A 28 -6.90 5.24 0.09
N ALA A 29 -7.76 6.20 0.46
CA ALA A 29 -8.28 7.23 -0.43
C ALA A 29 -7.22 8.28 -0.82
N HIS A 30 -6.28 8.58 0.08
CA HIS A 30 -5.34 9.68 -0.07
C HIS A 30 -3.91 9.27 -0.44
N CYS A 31 -3.56 7.98 -0.33
CA CYS A 31 -2.23 7.52 -0.69
C CYS A 31 -1.93 7.52 -2.21
N SER A 32 -0.64 7.53 -2.52
CA SER A 32 -0.06 7.47 -3.86
C SER A 32 -0.39 6.18 -4.58
N THR A 33 -0.01 6.06 -5.86
CA THR A 33 -0.28 4.84 -6.64
C THR A 33 0.40 3.61 -6.04
N ALA A 34 1.61 3.79 -5.51
CA ALA A 34 2.37 2.76 -4.80
C ALA A 34 1.87 2.52 -3.35
N GLY A 35 0.96 3.36 -2.83
CA GLY A 35 0.43 3.23 -1.48
C GLY A 35 1.20 4.03 -0.42
N PHE A 36 2.00 5.02 -0.81
CA PHE A 36 2.67 5.90 0.16
C PHE A 36 1.81 7.11 0.49
N LEU A 37 1.81 7.53 1.74
CA LEU A 37 1.22 8.78 2.21
C LEU A 37 2.12 9.37 3.29
N GLN A 38 2.32 10.68 3.27
CA GLN A 38 2.89 11.40 4.40
C GLN A 38 1.73 12.13 5.09
N ALA A 39 1.46 11.79 6.34
CA ALA A 39 0.37 12.37 7.11
C ALA A 39 0.65 12.20 8.59
N ASP A 40 0.66 13.31 9.33
CA ASP A 40 0.76 13.27 10.79
C ASP A 40 -0.61 12.95 11.43
N GLU A 41 -0.64 12.81 12.75
CA GLU A 41 -1.87 12.54 13.49
C GLU A 41 -2.94 13.62 13.30
N SER A 42 -2.52 14.87 13.14
CA SER A 42 -3.41 16.03 12.93
C SER A 42 -4.02 16.00 11.54
N ASP A 43 -3.25 15.68 10.50
CA ASP A 43 -3.73 15.49 9.14
C ASP A 43 -4.81 14.40 9.09
N ILE A 44 -4.56 13.27 9.75
CA ILE A 44 -5.50 12.14 9.82
C ILE A 44 -6.77 12.56 10.57
N ALA A 45 -6.62 13.14 11.77
CA ALA A 45 -7.76 13.56 12.60
C ALA A 45 -8.66 14.57 11.85
N ASN A 46 -8.05 15.50 11.11
CA ASN A 46 -8.76 16.42 10.24
C ASN A 46 -9.46 15.71 9.09
N GLY A 47 -8.75 14.81 8.41
CA GLY A 47 -9.24 14.03 7.29
C GLY A 47 -10.50 13.21 7.60
N ILE A 48 -10.58 12.66 8.82
CA ILE A 48 -11.74 11.88 9.28
C ILE A 48 -12.77 12.69 10.06
N GLY A 49 -12.59 14.02 10.16
CA GLY A 49 -13.55 14.94 10.76
C GLY A 49 -13.64 14.87 12.29
N LEU A 50 -12.57 14.44 12.97
CA LEU A 50 -12.50 14.35 14.43
C LEU A 50 -12.14 15.67 15.12
N GLU A 51 -11.63 16.68 14.41
CA GLU A 51 -11.11 17.92 15.00
C GLU A 51 -12.17 18.88 15.59
N ARG A 52 -13.44 18.46 15.71
CA ARG A 52 -14.51 19.25 16.34
C ARG A 52 -14.98 18.65 17.65
N ARG A 53 -14.18 18.81 18.70
CA ARG A 53 -14.59 18.99 20.11
C ARG A 53 -13.33 19.02 20.99
N THR A 54 -13.20 20.06 21.81
CA THR A 54 -12.25 20.18 22.94
C THR A 54 -10.78 20.49 22.61
N GLY A 55 -10.35 21.71 22.97
CA GLY A 55 -8.99 22.23 22.82
C GLY A 55 -7.95 21.66 23.79
N LEU A 56 -8.03 20.37 24.09
CA LEU A 56 -7.06 19.59 24.84
C LEU A 56 -7.05 18.20 24.21
N ASN A 57 -6.06 17.90 23.36
CA ASN A 57 -5.95 16.70 22.51
C ASN A 57 -6.37 15.38 23.23
N PRO A 58 -7.66 14.97 23.18
CA PRO A 58 -8.11 13.70 23.74
C PRO A 58 -8.07 12.59 22.69
N TYR A 59 -7.70 12.92 21.44
CA TYR A 59 -7.89 12.10 20.25
C TYR A 59 -6.59 11.59 19.63
N GLY A 60 -5.44 12.20 19.93
CA GLY A 60 -4.12 11.67 19.52
C GLY A 60 -3.98 10.23 19.98
N ASN A 61 -4.39 9.92 21.21
CA ASN A 61 -4.41 8.54 21.71
C ASN A 61 -5.30 7.61 20.85
N VAL A 62 -6.45 8.09 20.38
CA VAL A 62 -7.34 7.28 19.53
C VAL A 62 -6.73 7.04 18.14
N ILE A 63 -6.11 8.06 17.54
CA ILE A 63 -5.41 7.93 16.26
C ILE A 63 -4.21 7.00 16.39
N VAL A 64 -3.38 7.17 17.42
CA VAL A 64 -2.21 6.33 17.68
C VAL A 64 -2.62 4.88 17.87
N LEU A 65 -3.59 4.59 18.74
CA LEU A 65 -4.06 3.22 18.99
C LEU A 65 -4.62 2.57 17.72
N ALA A 66 -5.33 3.33 16.89
CA ALA A 66 -5.88 2.82 15.65
C ALA A 66 -4.79 2.60 14.58
N LEU A 67 -3.75 3.44 14.53
CA LEU A 67 -2.59 3.22 13.66
C LEU A 67 -1.78 1.99 14.12
N GLU A 68 -1.59 1.82 15.42
CA GLU A 68 -0.96 0.61 16.01
C GLU A 68 -1.77 -0.64 15.65
N GLU A 69 -3.10 -0.61 15.79
CA GLU A 69 -3.96 -1.74 15.42
C GLU A 69 -3.85 -2.09 13.93
N LEU A 70 -3.76 -1.09 13.05
CA LEU A 70 -3.57 -1.30 11.62
C LEU A 70 -2.20 -1.89 11.30
N GLU A 71 -1.15 -1.45 11.98
CA GLU A 71 0.21 -1.97 11.80
C GLU A 71 0.33 -3.41 12.34
N ASP A 72 -0.17 -3.68 13.54
CA ASP A 72 -0.23 -5.02 14.15
C ASP A 72 -1.03 -6.02 13.32
N SER A 73 -2.03 -5.51 12.57
CA SER A 73 -2.87 -6.32 11.68
C SER A 73 -2.33 -6.43 10.26
N ASP A 74 -1.14 -5.90 9.98
CA ASP A 74 -0.46 -5.91 8.67
C ASP A 74 -1.20 -5.14 7.55
N PHE A 75 -1.94 -4.08 7.90
CA PHE A 75 -2.62 -3.21 6.95
C PHE A 75 -1.72 -2.09 6.44
N ILE A 76 -0.83 -1.59 7.31
CA ILE A 76 0.09 -0.49 7.05
C ILE A 76 1.47 -0.79 7.63
N VAL A 77 2.46 -0.02 7.21
CA VAL A 77 3.76 0.11 7.88
C VAL A 77 4.03 1.59 8.09
N ARG A 78 4.43 1.97 9.31
CA ARG A 78 4.90 3.33 9.61
C ARG A 78 6.40 3.45 9.29
N GLY A 79 6.76 4.51 8.58
CA GLY A 79 8.12 4.89 8.28
C GLY A 79 8.53 6.16 9.03
N ASP A 80 9.73 6.66 8.73
CA ASP A 80 10.22 7.92 9.28
C ASP A 80 9.44 9.13 8.74
N HIS A 81 9.51 10.27 9.43
CA HIS A 81 8.94 11.55 8.99
C HIS A 81 7.44 11.49 8.63
N ASP A 82 6.66 10.75 9.42
CA ASP A 82 5.21 10.59 9.26
C ASP A 82 4.80 9.93 7.94
N PHE A 83 5.71 9.18 7.31
CA PHE A 83 5.38 8.37 6.16
C PHE A 83 4.66 7.08 6.59
N ILE A 84 3.64 6.73 5.82
CA ILE A 84 2.82 5.53 5.99
C ILE A 84 2.78 4.82 4.64
N LEU A 85 3.09 3.52 4.64
CA LEU A 85 2.91 2.62 3.51
C LEU A 85 1.66 1.78 3.74
N ILE A 86 0.66 1.92 2.87
CA ILE A 86 -0.55 1.11 2.88
C ILE A 86 -0.30 -0.14 2.04
N LYS A 87 -0.19 -1.30 2.69
CA LYS A 87 0.12 -2.57 2.02
C LYS A 87 -0.95 -2.94 1.00
N GLY A 88 -0.57 -3.69 -0.03
CA GLY A 88 -1.45 -4.24 -1.07
C GLY A 88 -2.16 -3.21 -1.95
N THR A 89 -1.97 -1.89 -1.74
CA THR A 89 -2.66 -0.83 -2.50
C THR A 89 -2.36 -0.91 -4.00
N HIS A 90 -1.08 -1.12 -4.34
CA HIS A 90 -0.64 -1.26 -5.72
C HIS A 90 -1.31 -2.46 -6.43
N GLN A 91 -1.65 -3.52 -5.67
CA GLN A 91 -2.35 -4.70 -6.19
C GLN A 91 -3.84 -4.45 -6.39
N LYS A 92 -4.50 -3.76 -5.44
CA LYS A 92 -5.92 -3.38 -5.53
C LYS A 92 -6.19 -2.44 -6.70
N ARG A 93 -5.37 -1.38 -6.83
CA ARG A 93 -5.49 -0.36 -7.89
C ARG A 93 -5.17 -0.91 -9.29
N ALA A 94 -4.54 -2.08 -9.39
CA ALA A 94 -4.25 -2.73 -10.66
C ALA A 94 -5.48 -3.36 -11.36
N HIS A 95 -6.64 -3.52 -10.69
CA HIS A 95 -7.99 -3.87 -11.21
C HIS A 95 -8.18 -4.83 -12.42
N GLY A 96 -7.17 -5.57 -12.91
CA GLY A 96 -7.23 -6.21 -14.22
C GLY A 96 -6.56 -7.58 -14.27
N LYS A 97 -7.34 -8.60 -14.66
CA LYS A 97 -6.81 -9.85 -15.20
C LYS A 97 -5.87 -9.51 -16.37
N LEU A 98 -4.63 -10.00 -16.29
CA LEU A 98 -3.65 -9.93 -17.37
C LEU A 98 -3.99 -10.96 -18.45
N LYS A 99 -4.03 -10.55 -19.72
CA LYS A 99 -3.90 -11.47 -20.85
C LYS A 99 -2.48 -11.33 -21.39
N VAL A 100 -1.61 -12.28 -21.05
CA VAL A 100 -0.35 -12.47 -21.78
C VAL A 100 -0.66 -13.46 -22.89
N SER A 101 -0.84 -12.98 -24.11
CA SER A 101 -0.86 -13.84 -25.28
C SER A 101 0.56 -13.96 -25.81
N ASP A 102 1.22 -15.07 -25.49
CA ASP A 102 2.30 -15.56 -26.34
C ASP A 102 1.65 -16.31 -27.52
N LYS A 103 2.23 -16.24 -28.72
CA LYS A 103 1.73 -16.94 -29.92
C LYS A 103 1.61 -18.46 -29.70
N ALA A 104 2.17 -18.97 -28.61
CA ALA A 104 2.11 -20.37 -28.21
C ALA A 104 1.11 -20.68 -27.07
N LYS A 105 0.91 -19.85 -26.02
CA LYS A 105 0.04 -20.15 -24.85
C LYS A 105 -0.36 -18.91 -24.03
N ASP A 106 -1.62 -18.85 -23.60
CA ASP A 106 -2.15 -17.86 -22.65
C ASP A 106 -1.95 -18.35 -21.19
N TYR A 107 -1.28 -17.57 -20.34
CA TYR A 107 -1.21 -17.82 -18.89
C TYR A 107 -1.70 -16.59 -18.10
N TYR A 108 -2.53 -16.81 -17.08
CA TYR A 108 -3.11 -15.75 -16.24
C TYR A 108 -2.31 -15.59 -14.94
N ARG A 109 -1.67 -14.43 -14.72
CA ARG A 109 -1.22 -13.98 -13.39
C ARG A 109 -1.69 -12.54 -13.15
N VAL A 110 -2.16 -12.25 -11.94
CA VAL A 110 -2.91 -11.04 -11.58
C VAL A 110 -1.95 -9.84 -11.38
N GLY A 111 -2.29 -8.69 -11.97
CA GLY A 111 -1.74 -7.36 -11.64
C GLY A 111 -0.63 -6.83 -12.57
N VAL A 112 -0.98 -6.01 -13.57
CA VAL A 112 -0.01 -5.15 -14.29
C VAL A 112 -0.56 -3.73 -14.38
N LEU A 113 0.21 -2.76 -13.86
CA LEU A 113 -0.08 -1.34 -13.95
C LEU A 113 0.10 -0.86 -15.41
N LYS A 114 -0.69 0.12 -15.89
CA LYS A 114 -0.53 0.66 -17.26
C LYS A 114 0.92 1.15 -17.48
N SER A 115 1.47 1.16 -18.71
CA SER A 115 2.90 1.44 -18.94
C SER A 115 3.41 2.76 -18.33
N GLY A 116 2.56 3.79 -18.23
CA GLY A 116 2.89 5.04 -17.52
C GLY A 116 2.82 4.97 -15.99
N MET A 117 2.02 4.05 -15.43
CA MET A 117 1.90 3.84 -13.99
C MET A 117 3.14 3.15 -13.41
N HIS A 118 3.84 2.32 -14.21
CA HIS A 118 5.07 1.66 -13.75
C HIS A 118 6.19 2.67 -13.43
N THR A 119 6.38 3.67 -14.28
CA THR A 119 7.37 4.72 -14.07
C THR A 119 7.01 5.58 -12.86
N ALA A 120 5.72 5.88 -12.68
CA ALA A 120 5.24 6.62 -11.51
C ALA A 120 5.50 5.85 -10.20
N VAL A 121 5.14 4.56 -10.15
CA VAL A 121 5.36 3.70 -8.98
C VAL A 121 6.84 3.54 -8.67
N LEU A 122 7.70 3.33 -9.67
CA LEU A 122 9.15 3.27 -9.45
C LEU A 122 9.72 4.58 -8.92
N LYS A 123 9.25 5.72 -9.45
CA LYS A 123 9.67 7.03 -8.99
C LYS A 123 9.24 7.27 -7.54
N GLU A 124 8.00 6.91 -7.20
CA GLU A 124 7.47 6.98 -5.84
C GLU A 124 8.34 6.12 -4.89
N ILE A 125 8.54 4.84 -5.19
CA ILE A 125 9.39 3.93 -4.39
C ILE A 125 10.79 4.54 -4.20
N ASN A 126 11.46 4.98 -5.27
CA ASN A 126 12.81 5.54 -5.17
C ASN A 126 12.87 6.82 -4.35
N SER A 127 11.79 7.60 -4.32
CA SER A 127 11.74 8.86 -3.55
C SER A 127 11.39 8.67 -2.07
N THR A 128 10.75 7.55 -1.71
CA THR A 128 10.24 7.32 -0.35
C THR A 128 10.88 6.13 0.36
N CYS A 129 11.61 5.25 -0.35
CA CYS A 129 12.15 4.01 0.22
C CYS A 129 13.15 4.24 1.36
N GLU A 130 13.84 5.40 1.38
CA GLU A 130 14.75 5.75 2.47
C GLU A 130 14.03 5.95 3.82
N CYS A 131 12.71 6.18 3.80
CA CYS A 131 11.89 6.31 5.01
C CYS A 131 11.44 4.96 5.59
N PHE A 132 11.78 3.83 4.94
CA PHE A 132 11.37 2.49 5.34
C PHE A 132 12.58 1.55 5.37
N SER A 133 12.46 0.44 6.11
CA SER A 133 13.48 -0.60 6.04
C SER A 133 13.51 -1.23 4.64
N LYS A 134 14.70 -1.66 4.22
CA LYS A 134 14.89 -2.31 2.93
C LYS A 134 14.05 -3.57 2.82
N GLU A 135 13.93 -4.31 3.92
CA GLU A 135 13.14 -5.53 4.02
C GLU A 135 11.66 -5.27 3.72
N VAL A 136 11.08 -4.21 4.30
CA VAL A 136 9.67 -3.84 4.05
C VAL A 136 9.42 -3.50 2.59
N ILE A 137 10.30 -2.70 1.98
CA ILE A 137 10.18 -2.32 0.57
C ILE A 137 10.31 -3.54 -0.35
N LEU A 138 11.25 -4.43 -0.07
CA LEU A 138 11.41 -5.65 -0.86
C LEU A 138 10.23 -6.59 -0.71
N GLU A 139 9.71 -6.80 0.49
CA GLU A 139 8.58 -7.70 0.75
C GLU A 139 7.30 -7.19 0.07
N GLU A 140 6.96 -5.91 0.24
CA GLU A 140 5.74 -5.33 -0.33
C GLU A 140 5.77 -5.32 -1.86
N PHE A 141 6.93 -5.01 -2.47
CA PHE A 141 7.06 -4.83 -3.91
C PHE A 141 7.77 -6.01 -4.63
N GLU A 142 7.99 -7.15 -3.97
CA GLU A 142 8.70 -8.32 -4.55
C GLU A 142 8.12 -8.72 -5.91
N ALA A 143 6.81 -9.00 -5.94
CA ALA A 143 6.11 -9.39 -7.15
C ALA A 143 6.17 -8.31 -8.25
N TYR A 144 6.24 -7.04 -7.85
CA TYR A 144 6.37 -5.92 -8.78
C TYR A 144 7.76 -5.89 -9.43
N PHE A 145 8.82 -6.06 -8.63
CA PHE A 145 10.20 -6.13 -9.13
C PHE A 145 10.42 -7.35 -10.02
N GLU A 146 9.91 -8.53 -9.66
CA GLU A 146 9.98 -9.73 -10.50
C GLU A 146 9.39 -9.50 -11.91
N VAL A 147 8.27 -8.78 -11.99
CA VAL A 147 7.62 -8.44 -13.27
C VAL A 147 8.44 -7.44 -14.08
N LEU A 148 9.03 -6.44 -13.42
CA LEU A 148 9.89 -5.46 -14.09
C LEU A 148 11.15 -6.10 -14.67
N GLU A 149 11.84 -6.93 -13.90
CA GLU A 149 13.02 -7.66 -14.38
C GLU A 149 12.68 -8.47 -15.63
N ARG A 150 11.57 -9.22 -15.62
CA ARG A 150 11.13 -10.00 -16.79
C ARG A 150 10.79 -9.13 -18.00
N LYS A 151 10.19 -7.93 -17.82
CA LYS A 151 9.93 -7.00 -18.93
C LYS A 151 11.23 -6.47 -19.54
N VAL A 152 12.22 -6.12 -18.71
CA VAL A 152 13.56 -5.68 -19.18
C VAL A 152 14.23 -6.79 -19.99
N PHE A 153 14.12 -8.05 -19.58
CA PHE A 153 14.64 -9.19 -20.35
C PHE A 153 13.91 -9.42 -21.69
N HIS A 154 12.63 -9.06 -21.81
CA HIS A 154 11.90 -9.18 -23.08
C HIS A 154 12.23 -8.08 -24.11
N GLU A 155 12.70 -6.90 -23.67
CA GLU A 155 13.24 -5.88 -24.59
C GLU A 155 14.66 -6.21 -25.07
N VAL A 156 15.44 -6.96 -24.28
CA VAL A 156 16.83 -7.36 -24.63
C VAL A 156 16.88 -8.61 -25.52
N LEU A 157 15.82 -9.42 -25.59
CA LEU A 157 15.74 -10.64 -26.41
C LEU A 157 15.07 -10.43 -27.79
N ARG A 158 15.05 -9.20 -28.29
CA ARG A 158 14.55 -8.88 -29.63
C ARG A 158 15.67 -8.53 -30.60
#